data_AF-A0A7J6W4M2-F1
#
_entry.id   AF-A0A7J6W4M2-F1
#
_cell.length_a   1.000
_cell.length_b   1.000
_cell.length_c   1.000
_cell.angle_alpha   90.00
_cell.angle_beta   90.00
_cell.angle_gamma   90.00
#
_symmetry.space_group_name_H-M   'P 1'
#
loop_
_entity.id
_entity.type
_entity.pdbx_description
1 polymer ?
#
loop_
_entity_poly.entity_id
_entity_poly.type
_entity_poly.pdbx_seq_one_letter_code
_entity_poly.pdbx_strand_id
1 'polypeptide(L)'
;MAVRKPGLIALFDVDGTLTAPRKATTLKMVEFMQNLRKVITVGVVGGSDLVKISEQLGNSVINDYDFVFSENGLVAHKDGKLIGTQSLKTHLGEEKLKEFISFTLHYLADLDIPIKRGTFIEFRSGMLNVSPIGRNCSQEERDGFEKYDKIHNIRSKMVSVLREKFAHFNLTFSIGGQISFDVFPEGWDKTYCLRYLDDFKEIHFFGDKTYKGGNDHEIYESERTVGHTVISPDDTLQQCTTLFLTN
;
A
#
# COMPACT_ATOMS: atom_id res chain seq x y z
N MET A 1 -23.91 24.58 12.90
CA MET A 1 -22.97 23.66 12.22
C MET A 1 -22.98 22.36 13.02
N ALA A 2 -23.10 21.20 12.37
CA ALA A 2 -23.00 19.93 13.09
C ALA A 2 -21.65 19.89 13.80
N VAL A 3 -21.65 19.56 15.09
CA VAL A 3 -20.41 19.38 15.85
C VAL A 3 -19.77 18.09 15.35
N ARG A 4 -18.50 18.15 14.94
CA ARG A 4 -17.73 17.00 14.49
C ARG A 4 -17.80 15.90 15.57
N LYS A 5 -18.15 14.67 15.19
CA LYS A 5 -18.20 13.53 16.13
C LYS A 5 -16.79 13.24 16.65
N PRO A 6 -16.49 13.48 17.94
CA PRO A 6 -15.14 13.30 18.47
C PRO A 6 -14.80 11.82 18.60
N GLY A 7 -13.55 11.45 18.33
CA GLY A 7 -13.06 10.07 18.48
C GLY A 7 -13.49 9.11 17.36
N LEU A 8 -14.05 9.61 16.25
CA LEU A 8 -14.44 8.86 15.06
C LEU A 8 -13.63 9.31 13.84
N ILE A 9 -13.06 8.35 13.11
CA ILE A 9 -12.39 8.57 11.82
C ILE A 9 -12.87 7.57 10.78
N ALA A 10 -12.99 8.01 9.53
CA ALA A 10 -13.10 7.14 8.37
C ALA A 10 -11.80 7.23 7.53
N LEU A 11 -11.19 6.08 7.29
CA LEU A 11 -10.04 5.88 6.41
C LEU A 11 -10.50 5.31 5.08
N PHE A 12 -9.89 5.78 4.00
CA PHE A 12 -10.23 5.37 2.65
C PHE A 12 -8.98 4.92 1.92
N ASP A 13 -9.03 3.75 1.30
CA ASP A 13 -8.17 3.47 0.15
C ASP A 13 -8.43 4.50 -0.97
N VAL A 14 -7.48 4.63 -1.90
CA VAL A 14 -7.55 5.62 -2.99
C VAL A 14 -8.13 5.03 -4.27
N ASP A 15 -7.50 3.98 -4.82
CA ASP A 15 -7.69 3.52 -6.20
C ASP A 15 -8.75 2.43 -6.30
N GLY A 16 -9.92 2.74 -6.84
CA GLY A 16 -11.10 1.87 -6.82
C GLY A 16 -12.09 2.23 -5.70
N THR A 17 -11.59 2.88 -4.65
CA THR A 17 -12.38 3.30 -3.48
C THR A 17 -12.84 4.76 -3.55
N LEU A 18 -11.93 5.72 -3.77
CA LEU A 18 -12.28 7.15 -3.94
C LEU A 18 -12.25 7.59 -5.40
N THR A 19 -11.44 6.93 -6.22
CA THR A 19 -11.36 7.21 -7.65
C THR A 19 -11.59 5.95 -8.46
N ALA A 20 -11.95 6.12 -9.74
CA ALA A 20 -11.93 4.98 -10.66
C ALA A 20 -10.47 4.52 -10.87
N PRO A 21 -10.22 3.22 -11.14
CA PRO A 21 -8.87 2.68 -11.25
C PRO A 21 -7.96 3.50 -12.18
N ARG A 22 -6.85 4.00 -11.62
CA ARG A 22 -5.82 4.85 -12.24
C ARG A 22 -6.33 6.16 -12.84
N LYS A 23 -7.45 6.68 -12.32
CA LYS A 23 -8.01 7.98 -12.74
C LYS A 23 -8.01 8.98 -11.60
N ALA A 24 -8.08 10.26 -11.99
CA ALA A 24 -8.33 11.36 -11.08
C ALA A 24 -9.74 11.27 -10.48
N THR A 25 -9.87 11.82 -9.28
CA THR A 25 -11.12 11.95 -8.55
C THR A 25 -12.10 12.86 -9.29
N THR A 26 -13.39 12.63 -9.06
CA THR A 26 -14.45 13.46 -9.65
C THR A 26 -14.78 14.64 -8.74
N LEU A 27 -15.26 15.75 -9.30
CA LEU A 27 -15.74 16.89 -8.50
C LEU A 27 -16.80 16.48 -7.47
N LYS A 28 -17.69 15.57 -7.86
CA LYS A 28 -18.72 14.98 -6.97
C LYS A 28 -18.09 14.35 -5.73
N MET A 29 -17.02 13.56 -5.90
CA MET A 29 -16.33 12.93 -4.78
C MET A 29 -15.58 13.95 -3.92
N VAL A 30 -14.92 14.94 -4.54
CA VAL A 30 -14.23 16.01 -3.80
C VAL A 30 -15.20 16.78 -2.90
N GLU A 31 -16.34 17.22 -3.45
CA GLU A 31 -17.38 17.92 -2.69
C GLU A 31 -17.96 17.05 -1.57
N PHE A 32 -18.15 15.75 -1.84
CA PHE A 32 -18.61 14.80 -0.84
C PHE A 32 -17.63 14.68 0.33
N MET A 33 -16.33 14.47 0.06
CA MET A 33 -15.32 14.33 1.11
C MET A 33 -15.19 15.61 1.94
N GLN A 34 -15.28 16.78 1.32
CA GLN A 34 -15.29 18.06 2.03
C GLN A 34 -16.51 18.19 2.97
N ASN A 35 -17.68 17.69 2.56
CA ASN A 35 -18.86 17.69 3.41
C ASN A 35 -18.77 16.64 4.53
N LEU A 36 -18.26 15.45 4.24
CA LEU A 36 -18.03 14.39 5.22
C LEU A 36 -17.06 14.85 6.32
N ARG A 37 -15.98 15.55 5.93
CA ARG A 37 -14.97 16.09 6.85
C ARG A 37 -15.53 17.09 7.86
N LYS A 38 -16.63 17.78 7.54
CA LYS A 38 -17.32 18.67 8.49
C LYS A 38 -18.01 17.89 9.62
N VAL A 39 -18.28 16.60 9.42
CA VAL A 39 -19.05 15.75 10.35
C VAL A 39 -18.13 14.78 11.11
N ILE A 40 -17.11 14.22 10.46
CA ILE A 40 -16.17 13.25 11.05
C ILE A 40 -14.73 13.54 10.66
N THR A 41 -13.75 12.88 11.29
CA THR A 41 -12.37 12.87 10.79
C THR A 41 -12.26 11.98 9.56
N VAL A 42 -11.55 12.46 8.53
CA VAL A 42 -11.39 11.77 7.25
C VAL A 42 -9.91 11.64 6.95
N GLY A 43 -9.47 10.42 6.66
CA GLY A 43 -8.10 10.15 6.25
C GLY A 43 -8.03 9.28 5.01
N VAL A 44 -6.95 9.38 4.25
CA VAL A 44 -6.67 8.49 3.10
C VAL A 44 -5.44 7.66 3.36
N VAL A 45 -5.42 6.42 2.89
CA VAL A 45 -4.29 5.51 2.99
C VAL A 45 -4.05 4.80 1.66
N GLY A 46 -2.84 4.90 1.13
CA GLY A 46 -2.46 4.26 -0.12
C GLY A 46 -1.05 3.71 -0.08
N GLY A 47 -0.81 2.61 -0.79
CA GLY A 47 0.55 2.04 -0.95
C GLY A 47 1.45 2.84 -1.89
N SER A 48 0.87 3.79 -2.64
CA SER A 48 1.60 4.70 -3.52
C SER A 48 2.28 5.83 -2.75
N ASP A 49 3.30 6.43 -3.38
CA ASP A 49 3.88 7.69 -2.91
C ASP A 49 2.88 8.84 -2.95
N LEU A 50 3.22 9.95 -2.27
CA LEU A 50 2.35 11.12 -2.20
C LEU A 50 2.09 11.76 -3.57
N VAL A 51 3.03 11.66 -4.51
CA VAL A 51 2.88 12.24 -5.85
C VAL A 51 1.73 11.56 -6.58
N LYS A 52 1.70 10.23 -6.62
CA LYS A 52 0.61 9.46 -7.24
C LYS A 52 -0.72 9.65 -6.53
N ILE A 53 -0.72 9.71 -5.20
CA ILE A 53 -1.94 10.01 -4.44
C ILE A 53 -2.45 11.42 -4.82
N SER A 54 -1.55 12.39 -5.00
CA SER A 54 -1.90 13.75 -5.41
C SER A 54 -2.38 13.84 -6.87
N GLU A 55 -1.83 13.02 -7.78
CA GLU A 55 -2.35 12.88 -9.15
C GLU A 55 -3.80 12.39 -9.17
N GLN A 56 -4.16 11.51 -8.22
CA GLN A 56 -5.52 10.98 -8.11
C GLN A 56 -6.48 11.91 -7.35
N LEU A 57 -6.05 12.48 -6.23
CA LEU A 57 -6.93 13.22 -5.31
C LEU A 57 -6.80 14.75 -5.42
N GLY A 58 -5.84 15.24 -6.18
CA GLY A 58 -5.53 16.67 -6.34
C GLY A 58 -4.29 17.10 -5.55
N ASN A 59 -3.67 18.19 -6.01
CA ASN A 59 -2.41 18.72 -5.45
C ASN A 59 -2.54 19.23 -4.00
N SER A 60 -3.76 19.51 -3.53
CA SER A 60 -4.05 19.98 -2.18
C SER A 60 -4.35 18.86 -1.19
N VAL A 61 -4.16 17.58 -1.56
CA VAL A 61 -4.57 16.41 -0.78
C VAL A 61 -4.18 16.46 0.70
N ILE A 62 -2.97 16.93 1.03
CA ILE A 62 -2.48 17.03 2.43
C ILE A 62 -3.30 18.00 3.30
N ASN A 63 -4.01 18.93 2.68
CA ASN A 63 -4.87 19.91 3.32
C ASN A 63 -6.35 19.57 3.18
N ASP A 64 -6.73 18.77 2.18
CA ASP A 64 -8.13 18.39 1.91
C ASP A 64 -8.62 17.33 2.89
N TYR A 65 -7.73 16.46 3.36
CA TYR A 65 -7.98 15.41 4.35
C TYR A 65 -7.30 15.74 5.68
N ASP A 66 -7.85 15.24 6.79
CA ASP A 66 -7.22 15.43 8.10
C ASP A 66 -5.97 14.57 8.24
N PHE A 67 -5.97 13.37 7.65
CA PHE A 67 -4.83 12.46 7.59
C PHE A 67 -4.55 12.02 6.15
N VAL A 68 -3.28 12.01 5.77
CA VAL A 68 -2.82 11.46 4.48
C VAL A 68 -1.66 10.51 4.73
N PHE A 69 -1.90 9.22 4.49
CA PHE A 69 -0.94 8.15 4.65
C PHE A 69 -0.50 7.62 3.28
N SER A 70 0.64 8.10 2.80
CA SER A 70 1.31 7.54 1.62
C SER A 70 2.25 6.41 2.02
N GLU A 71 2.52 5.50 1.08
CA GLU A 71 3.32 4.30 1.30
C GLU A 71 2.84 3.52 2.55
N ASN A 72 1.54 3.26 2.63
CA ASN A 72 0.86 2.59 3.76
C ASN A 72 0.95 3.32 5.12
N GLY A 73 1.37 4.59 5.12
CA GLY A 73 1.60 5.37 6.34
C GLY A 73 3.06 5.45 6.78
N LEU A 74 3.99 4.91 5.98
CA LEU A 74 5.42 5.19 6.18
C LEU A 74 5.71 6.69 6.07
N VAL A 75 4.95 7.41 5.23
CA VAL A 75 4.91 8.87 5.21
C VAL A 75 3.50 9.31 5.60
N ALA A 76 3.39 9.97 6.75
CA ALA A 76 2.12 10.33 7.37
C ALA A 76 2.02 11.85 7.56
N HIS A 77 0.94 12.44 7.06
CA HIS A 77 0.59 13.84 7.29
C HIS A 77 -0.69 13.94 8.10
N LYS A 78 -0.75 14.92 9.01
CA LYS A 78 -1.94 15.33 9.75
C LYS A 78 -2.11 16.84 9.66
N ASP A 79 -3.28 17.31 9.26
CA ASP A 79 -3.60 18.75 9.13
C ASP A 79 -2.54 19.51 8.31
N GLY A 80 -2.14 18.96 7.16
CA GLY A 80 -1.10 19.51 6.29
C GLY A 80 0.35 19.38 6.79
N LYS A 81 0.57 18.83 7.99
CA LYS A 81 1.90 18.70 8.61
C LYS A 81 2.40 17.28 8.60
N LEU A 82 3.67 17.09 8.28
CA LEU A 82 4.33 15.78 8.39
C LEU A 82 4.41 15.37 9.87
N ILE A 83 3.87 14.19 10.20
CA ILE A 83 3.88 13.62 11.56
C ILE A 83 4.70 12.34 11.67
N GLY A 84 5.08 11.73 10.56
CA GLY A 84 5.92 10.54 10.55
C GLY A 84 6.51 10.24 9.18
N THR A 85 7.78 9.87 9.17
CA THR A 85 8.48 9.32 8.01
C THR A 85 9.29 8.11 8.47
N GLN A 86 9.17 7.01 7.74
CA GLN A 86 9.98 5.81 7.94
C GLN A 86 10.49 5.31 6.59
N SER A 87 11.68 4.71 6.59
CA SER A 87 12.26 4.07 5.41
C SER A 87 12.83 2.71 5.76
N LEU A 88 12.90 1.83 4.78
CA LEU A 88 13.48 0.50 4.92
C LEU A 88 14.91 0.58 5.47
N LYS A 89 15.68 1.57 4.98
CA LYS A 89 17.05 1.85 5.41
C LYS A 89 17.15 2.17 6.89
N THR A 90 16.32 3.10 7.38
CA THR A 90 16.32 3.50 8.79
C THR A 90 15.78 2.40 9.70
N HIS A 91 14.91 1.53 9.20
CA HIS A 91 14.34 0.43 9.99
C HIS A 91 15.27 -0.80 10.09
N LEU A 92 15.78 -1.31 8.96
CA LEU A 92 16.64 -2.50 8.95
C LEU A 92 18.10 -2.19 9.30
N GLY A 93 18.58 -1.00 8.94
CA GLY A 93 19.99 -0.64 9.00
C GLY A 93 20.82 -1.20 7.83
N GLU A 94 21.95 -0.55 7.56
CA GLU A 94 22.81 -0.85 6.40
C GLU A 94 23.41 -2.25 6.45
N GLU A 95 23.77 -2.77 7.63
CA GLU A 95 24.38 -4.10 7.74
C GLU A 95 23.43 -5.21 7.29
N LYS A 96 22.18 -5.20 7.77
CA LYS A 96 21.15 -6.17 7.37
C LYS A 96 20.79 -6.02 5.89
N LEU A 97 20.66 -4.77 5.41
CA LEU A 97 20.38 -4.52 4.01
C LEU A 97 21.49 -5.04 3.09
N LYS A 98 22.75 -4.75 3.42
CA LYS A 98 23.91 -5.25 2.69
C LYS A 98 23.93 -6.78 2.66
N GLU A 99 23.66 -7.43 3.79
CA GLU A 99 23.58 -8.90 3.85
C GLU A 99 22.47 -9.45 2.95
N PHE A 100 21.26 -8.90 3.06
CA PHE A 100 20.11 -9.31 2.25
C PHE A 100 20.37 -9.12 0.75
N ILE A 101 20.84 -7.94 0.37
CA ILE A 101 21.10 -7.57 -1.03
C ILE A 101 22.22 -8.44 -1.60
N SER A 102 23.33 -8.62 -0.87
CA SER A 102 24.47 -9.42 -1.35
C SER A 102 24.07 -10.87 -1.59
N PHE A 103 23.33 -11.48 -0.65
CA PHE A 103 22.83 -12.84 -0.85
C PHE A 103 21.87 -12.94 -2.04
N THR A 104 20.94 -11.98 -2.15
CA THR A 104 19.96 -11.96 -3.24
C THR A 104 20.66 -11.81 -4.60
N LEU A 105 21.69 -10.97 -4.71
CA LEU A 105 22.49 -10.81 -5.92
C LEU A 105 23.24 -12.09 -6.30
N HIS A 106 23.85 -12.80 -5.34
CA HIS A 106 24.49 -14.09 -5.62
C HIS A 106 23.47 -15.12 -6.11
N TYR A 107 22.31 -15.24 -5.43
CA TYR A 107 21.24 -16.13 -5.85
C TYR A 107 20.78 -15.82 -7.29
N LEU A 108 20.59 -14.53 -7.61
CA LEU A 108 20.20 -14.08 -8.94
C LEU A 108 21.27 -14.34 -10.00
N ALA A 109 22.55 -14.25 -9.64
CA ALA A 109 23.65 -14.54 -10.55
C ALA A 109 23.63 -16.02 -10.98
N ASP A 110 23.47 -16.92 -10.02
CA ASP A 110 23.50 -18.38 -10.23
C ASP A 110 22.18 -18.94 -10.80
N LEU A 111 21.09 -18.18 -10.74
CA LEU A 111 19.78 -18.62 -11.22
C LEU A 111 19.79 -18.85 -12.75
N ASP A 112 19.54 -20.09 -13.18
CA ASP A 112 19.42 -20.41 -14.60
C ASP A 112 18.00 -20.14 -15.13
N ILE A 113 17.85 -19.09 -15.94
CA ILE A 113 16.59 -18.72 -16.60
C ILE A 113 16.88 -18.23 -18.04
N PRO A 114 15.93 -18.37 -18.98
CA PRO A 114 16.19 -18.08 -20.40
C PRO A 114 16.63 -16.64 -20.70
N ILE A 115 16.16 -15.68 -19.90
CA ILE A 115 16.37 -14.25 -20.14
C ILE A 115 16.70 -13.57 -18.81
N LYS A 116 17.81 -12.79 -18.81
CA LYS A 116 18.15 -11.81 -17.78
C LYS A 116 18.37 -10.44 -18.44
N ARG A 117 17.95 -9.38 -17.76
CA ARG A 117 18.11 -7.97 -18.19
C ARG A 117 18.86 -7.19 -17.11
N GLY A 118 18.21 -6.22 -16.49
CA GLY A 118 18.80 -5.37 -15.45
C GLY A 118 17.74 -4.87 -14.49
N THR A 119 18.18 -4.21 -13.42
CA THR A 119 17.32 -3.81 -12.29
C THR A 119 16.67 -5.03 -11.63
N PHE A 120 17.51 -5.94 -11.14
CA PHE A 120 17.07 -7.16 -10.46
C PHE A 120 16.63 -6.91 -9.02
N ILE A 121 17.22 -5.91 -8.37
CA ILE A 121 16.80 -5.40 -7.07
C ILE A 121 16.60 -3.89 -7.23
N GLU A 122 15.39 -3.43 -7.00
CA GLU A 122 15.02 -2.01 -7.00
C GLU A 122 14.75 -1.59 -5.56
N PHE A 123 15.55 -0.67 -5.05
CA PHE A 123 15.39 -0.11 -3.71
C PHE A 123 14.34 1.00 -3.73
N ARG A 124 13.29 0.87 -2.93
CA ARG A 124 12.26 1.89 -2.72
C ARG A 124 12.29 2.36 -1.26
N SER A 125 11.58 3.45 -0.96
CA SER A 125 11.55 4.03 0.39
C SER A 125 11.06 3.00 1.43
N GLY A 126 9.95 2.30 1.17
CA GLY A 126 9.41 1.28 2.08
C GLY A 126 9.82 -0.18 1.86
N MET A 127 10.47 -0.52 0.74
CA MET A 127 10.61 -1.93 0.34
C MET A 127 11.74 -2.16 -0.68
N LEU A 128 12.10 -3.42 -0.89
CA LEU A 128 12.85 -3.87 -2.06
C LEU A 128 11.90 -4.56 -3.03
N ASN A 129 11.97 -4.25 -4.32
CA ASN A 129 11.36 -5.07 -5.35
C ASN A 129 12.44 -5.96 -5.97
N VAL A 130 12.24 -7.28 -5.96
CA VAL A 130 13.18 -8.26 -6.51
C VAL A 130 12.56 -8.92 -7.75
N SER A 131 13.30 -8.92 -8.85
CA SER A 131 12.87 -9.44 -10.16
C SER A 131 13.95 -10.37 -10.74
N PRO A 132 13.70 -11.69 -10.86
CA PRO A 132 14.67 -12.63 -11.41
C PRO A 132 15.11 -12.32 -12.85
N ILE A 133 14.16 -11.96 -13.72
CA ILE A 133 14.45 -11.52 -15.09
C ILE A 133 15.04 -10.10 -15.15
N GLY A 134 14.79 -9.27 -14.13
CA GLY A 134 15.13 -7.84 -14.09
C GLY A 134 14.02 -6.96 -14.66
N ARG A 135 13.77 -5.78 -14.04
CA ARG A 135 12.65 -4.89 -14.41
C ARG A 135 12.82 -4.18 -15.76
N ASN A 136 14.04 -4.12 -16.29
CA ASN A 136 14.35 -3.50 -17.59
C ASN A 136 13.99 -4.41 -18.79
N CYS A 137 13.19 -5.47 -18.58
CA CYS A 137 12.67 -6.30 -19.64
C CYS A 137 11.48 -5.67 -20.38
N SER A 138 11.31 -6.05 -21.64
CA SER A 138 10.18 -5.63 -22.48
C SER A 138 8.85 -6.26 -22.01
N GLN A 139 7.72 -5.77 -22.51
CA GLN A 139 6.42 -6.39 -22.16
C GLN A 139 6.31 -7.83 -22.67
N GLU A 140 6.82 -8.13 -23.87
CA GLU A 140 6.87 -9.49 -24.41
C GLU A 140 7.71 -10.42 -23.51
N GLU A 141 8.84 -9.92 -23.00
CA GLU A 141 9.70 -10.66 -22.07
C GLU A 141 9.02 -10.87 -20.71
N ARG A 142 8.21 -9.91 -20.23
CA ARG A 142 7.40 -10.06 -19.02
C ARG A 142 6.38 -11.18 -19.19
N ASP A 143 5.66 -11.19 -20.31
CA ASP A 143 4.66 -12.22 -20.62
C ASP A 143 5.32 -13.60 -20.75
N GLY A 144 6.50 -13.66 -21.36
CA GLY A 144 7.31 -14.88 -21.46
C GLY A 144 7.78 -15.40 -20.10
N PHE A 145 8.32 -14.50 -19.26
CA PHE A 145 8.77 -14.87 -17.92
C PHE A 145 7.61 -15.30 -17.02
N GLU A 146 6.45 -14.65 -17.10
CA GLU A 146 5.28 -15.04 -16.31
C GLU A 146 4.85 -16.49 -16.61
N LYS A 147 4.80 -16.87 -17.89
CA LYS A 147 4.49 -18.23 -18.32
C LYS A 147 5.56 -19.22 -17.83
N TYR A 148 6.83 -18.84 -17.97
CA TYR A 148 7.95 -19.66 -17.50
C TYR A 148 7.92 -19.86 -15.97
N ASP A 149 7.71 -18.79 -15.22
CA ASP A 149 7.63 -18.80 -13.75
C ASP A 149 6.45 -19.63 -13.24
N LYS A 150 5.29 -19.62 -13.90
CA LYS A 150 4.15 -20.48 -13.54
C LYS A 150 4.47 -21.97 -13.65
N ILE A 151 5.32 -22.36 -14.60
CA ILE A 151 5.72 -23.76 -14.81
C ILE A 151 6.87 -24.14 -13.86
N HIS A 152 7.89 -23.28 -13.77
CA HIS A 152 9.15 -23.60 -13.09
C HIS A 152 9.21 -23.13 -11.64
N ASN A 153 8.23 -22.32 -11.20
CA ASN A 153 8.09 -21.80 -9.84
C ASN A 153 9.32 -20.99 -9.38
N ILE A 154 9.86 -20.14 -10.25
CA ILE A 154 11.13 -19.43 -10.01
C ILE A 154 11.03 -18.50 -8.80
N ARG A 155 10.03 -17.61 -8.79
CA ARG A 155 9.82 -16.63 -7.72
C ARG A 155 9.43 -17.30 -6.40
N SER A 156 8.54 -18.29 -6.43
CA SER A 156 8.10 -18.97 -5.20
C SER A 156 9.22 -19.78 -4.55
N LYS A 157 10.06 -20.48 -5.33
CA LYS A 157 11.27 -21.14 -4.82
C LYS A 157 12.26 -20.13 -4.23
N MET A 158 12.52 -19.03 -4.94
CA MET A 158 13.41 -17.98 -4.46
C MET A 158 12.91 -17.35 -3.15
N VAL A 159 11.62 -17.02 -3.07
CA VAL A 159 10.99 -16.51 -1.84
C VAL A 159 11.11 -17.50 -0.69
N SER A 160 10.95 -18.80 -0.94
CA SER A 160 11.13 -19.83 0.10
C SER A 160 12.55 -19.81 0.68
N VAL A 161 13.57 -19.76 -0.18
CA VAL A 161 14.98 -19.71 0.23
C VAL A 161 15.28 -18.44 1.01
N LEU A 162 14.82 -17.28 0.52
CA LEU A 162 15.02 -16.00 1.20
C LEU A 162 14.33 -15.95 2.56
N ARG A 163 13.10 -16.47 2.65
CA ARG A 163 12.33 -16.52 3.89
C ARG A 163 13.01 -17.38 4.94
N GLU A 164 13.51 -18.55 4.56
CA GLU A 164 14.24 -19.43 5.48
C GLU A 164 15.54 -18.76 5.97
N LYS A 165 16.35 -18.23 5.03
CA LYS A 165 17.63 -17.60 5.37
C LYS A 165 17.47 -16.36 6.26
N PHE A 166 16.49 -15.52 5.95
CA PHE A 166 16.28 -14.23 6.62
C PHE A 166 15.08 -14.25 7.56
N ALA A 167 14.70 -15.41 8.10
CA ALA A 167 13.61 -15.54 9.07
C ALA A 167 13.79 -14.58 10.27
N HIS A 168 15.04 -14.36 10.68
CA HIS A 168 15.42 -13.47 11.77
C HIS A 168 15.35 -11.96 11.44
N PHE A 169 15.03 -11.58 10.19
CA PHE A 169 14.82 -10.19 9.79
C PHE A 169 13.36 -9.74 9.84
N ASN A 170 12.41 -10.65 10.11
CA ASN A 170 10.96 -10.37 10.13
C ASN A 170 10.49 -9.64 8.86
N LEU A 171 10.82 -10.21 7.70
CA LEU A 171 10.42 -9.69 6.40
C LEU A 171 9.22 -10.44 5.84
N THR A 172 8.30 -9.70 5.26
CA THR A 172 7.21 -10.18 4.43
C THR A 172 7.63 -10.18 2.96
N PHE A 173 7.23 -11.22 2.24
CA PHE A 173 7.52 -11.40 0.82
C PHE A 173 6.20 -11.56 0.06
N SER A 174 5.91 -10.63 -0.86
CA SER A 174 4.67 -10.62 -1.63
C SER A 174 4.95 -10.78 -3.12
N ILE A 175 4.58 -11.94 -3.68
CA ILE A 175 4.69 -12.17 -5.13
C ILE A 175 3.55 -11.43 -5.82
N GLY A 176 3.90 -10.47 -6.68
CA GLY A 176 2.96 -9.59 -7.35
C GLY A 176 3.35 -9.29 -8.79
N GLY A 177 2.34 -9.18 -9.65
CA GLY A 177 2.54 -8.94 -11.09
C GLY A 177 3.26 -10.09 -11.80
N GLN A 178 3.85 -9.77 -12.94
CA GLN A 178 4.36 -10.79 -13.88
C GLN A 178 5.79 -11.26 -13.57
N ILE A 179 6.63 -10.40 -12.99
CA ILE A 179 8.09 -10.63 -12.96
C ILE A 179 8.77 -10.51 -11.61
N SER A 180 8.09 -9.98 -10.59
CA SER A 180 8.76 -9.59 -9.34
C SER A 180 8.02 -10.06 -8.10
N PHE A 181 8.63 -9.82 -6.96
CA PHE A 181 8.01 -9.84 -5.65
C PHE A 181 8.58 -8.69 -4.80
N ASP A 182 7.77 -8.18 -3.89
CA ASP A 182 8.16 -7.12 -2.95
C ASP A 182 8.63 -7.75 -1.63
N VAL A 183 9.62 -7.11 -1.00
CA VAL A 183 10.21 -7.48 0.29
C VAL A 183 10.17 -6.27 1.20
N PHE A 184 9.47 -6.39 2.32
CA PHE A 184 9.27 -5.31 3.28
C PHE A 184 9.16 -5.86 4.69
N PRO A 185 9.41 -5.07 5.75
CA PRO A 185 9.22 -5.50 7.12
C PRO A 185 7.78 -5.93 7.39
N GLU A 186 7.61 -6.93 8.24
CA GLU A 186 6.29 -7.36 8.69
C GLU A 186 5.48 -6.19 9.28
N GLY A 187 4.19 -6.12 8.93
CA GLY A 187 3.28 -5.05 9.35
C GLY A 187 3.44 -3.73 8.61
N TRP A 188 4.19 -3.68 7.49
CA TRP A 188 4.27 -2.50 6.60
C TRP A 188 3.19 -2.51 5.49
N ASP A 189 2.16 -3.33 5.63
CA ASP A 189 0.89 -3.17 4.93
C ASP A 189 0.08 -1.97 5.46
N LYS A 190 -1.16 -1.77 4.98
CA LYS A 190 -1.97 -0.61 5.35
C LYS A 190 -2.25 -0.51 6.85
N THR A 191 -2.15 -1.59 7.62
CA THR A 191 -2.28 -1.54 9.09
C THR A 191 -1.21 -0.66 9.74
N TYR A 192 -0.07 -0.42 9.08
CA TYR A 192 0.98 0.45 9.58
C TYR A 192 0.48 1.85 9.93
N CYS A 193 -0.50 2.40 9.20
CA CYS A 193 -1.04 3.73 9.48
C CYS A 193 -1.82 3.82 10.80
N LEU A 194 -2.35 2.69 11.30
CA LEU A 194 -3.19 2.65 12.50
C LEU A 194 -2.45 3.13 13.76
N ARG A 195 -1.12 3.01 13.79
CA ARG A 195 -0.27 3.52 14.88
C ARG A 195 -0.38 5.03 15.11
N TYR A 196 -0.86 5.79 14.14
CA TYR A 196 -1.04 7.24 14.25
C TYR A 196 -2.45 7.62 14.75
N LEU A 197 -3.29 6.61 15.02
CA LEU A 197 -4.73 6.78 15.27
C LEU A 197 -5.17 6.23 16.63
N ASP A 198 -4.24 6.12 17.59
CA ASP A 198 -4.54 5.59 18.94
C ASP A 198 -5.54 6.45 19.72
N ASP A 199 -5.70 7.72 19.35
CA ASP A 199 -6.69 8.64 19.95
C ASP A 199 -8.14 8.40 19.46
N PHE A 200 -8.34 7.56 18.44
CA PHE A 200 -9.67 7.28 17.88
C PHE A 200 -10.26 6.01 18.48
N LYS A 201 -11.51 6.12 18.93
CA LYS A 201 -12.28 5.00 19.51
C LYS A 201 -12.90 4.13 18.43
N GLU A 202 -13.24 4.73 17.31
CA GLU A 202 -13.90 4.07 16.18
C GLU A 202 -13.21 4.49 14.88
N ILE A 203 -12.68 3.50 14.15
CA ILE A 203 -11.95 3.69 12.90
C ILE A 203 -12.71 2.90 11.84
N HIS A 204 -13.42 3.58 10.94
CA HIS A 204 -13.97 2.92 9.76
C HIS A 204 -12.90 2.84 8.69
N PHE A 205 -12.82 1.73 7.97
CA PHE A 205 -11.96 1.60 6.81
C PHE A 205 -12.78 1.19 5.59
N PHE A 206 -12.63 1.91 4.47
CA PHE A 206 -13.27 1.61 3.19
C PHE A 206 -12.20 1.20 2.16
N GLY A 207 -12.39 0.05 1.51
CA GLY A 207 -11.46 -0.48 0.50
C GLY A 207 -12.14 -1.40 -0.52
N ASP A 208 -11.55 -1.51 -1.72
CA ASP A 208 -12.08 -2.33 -2.83
C ASP A 208 -11.47 -3.74 -2.88
N LYS A 209 -10.26 -3.93 -2.33
CA LYS A 209 -9.50 -5.19 -2.38
C LYS A 209 -9.33 -5.80 -1.01
N THR A 210 -10.45 -5.99 -0.33
CA THR A 210 -10.54 -6.56 1.04
C THR A 210 -10.44 -8.10 1.07
N TYR A 211 -10.54 -8.75 -0.09
CA TYR A 211 -10.38 -10.20 -0.21
C TYR A 211 -8.95 -10.64 0.14
N LYS A 212 -8.78 -11.89 0.59
CA LYS A 212 -7.47 -12.46 0.95
C LYS A 212 -6.45 -12.31 -0.19
N GLY A 213 -5.35 -11.61 0.10
CA GLY A 213 -4.29 -11.30 -0.87
C GLY A 213 -4.46 -9.98 -1.63
N GLY A 214 -5.60 -9.30 -1.44
CA GLY A 214 -5.78 -7.89 -1.81
C GLY A 214 -5.04 -6.98 -0.82
N ASN A 215 -4.68 -5.78 -1.26
CA ASN A 215 -3.87 -4.84 -0.48
C ASN A 215 -4.64 -4.11 0.63
N ASP A 216 -5.96 -4.33 0.75
CA ASP A 216 -6.79 -3.81 1.84
C ASP A 216 -7.08 -4.88 2.89
N HIS A 217 -6.74 -6.14 2.63
CA HIS A 217 -7.16 -7.27 3.45
C HIS A 217 -6.76 -7.11 4.91
N GLU A 218 -5.49 -6.80 5.17
CA GLU A 218 -4.95 -6.72 6.54
C GLU A 218 -5.57 -5.57 7.34
N ILE A 219 -5.81 -4.41 6.73
CA ILE A 219 -6.44 -3.27 7.42
C ILE A 219 -7.96 -3.47 7.57
N TYR A 220 -8.60 -4.18 6.64
CA TYR A 220 -10.01 -4.53 6.70
C TYR A 220 -10.31 -5.54 7.81
N GLU A 221 -9.46 -6.56 7.98
CA GLU A 221 -9.60 -7.61 9.02
C GLU A 221 -9.03 -7.19 10.39
N SER A 222 -8.41 -6.01 10.49
CA SER A 222 -7.83 -5.52 11.74
C SER A 222 -8.90 -5.31 12.80
N GLU A 223 -8.69 -5.84 14.01
CA GLU A 223 -9.61 -5.65 15.15
C GLU A 223 -9.80 -4.17 15.53
N ARG A 224 -8.90 -3.28 15.08
CA ARG A 224 -8.99 -1.84 15.30
C ARG A 224 -9.93 -1.13 14.34
N THR A 225 -10.38 -1.78 13.26
CA THR A 225 -11.19 -1.15 12.22
C THR A 225 -12.58 -1.78 12.13
N VAL A 226 -13.55 -0.95 11.75
CA VAL A 226 -14.83 -1.39 11.21
C VAL A 226 -14.68 -1.37 9.69
N GLY A 227 -14.43 -2.53 9.09
CA GLY A 227 -14.15 -2.66 7.67
C GLY A 227 -15.41 -2.62 6.79
N HIS A 228 -15.35 -1.84 5.71
CA HIS A 228 -16.39 -1.68 4.69
C HIS A 228 -15.80 -2.03 3.34
N THR A 229 -16.28 -3.12 2.72
CA THR A 229 -15.91 -3.43 1.33
C THR A 229 -16.76 -2.56 0.41
N VAL A 230 -16.10 -1.88 -0.53
CA VAL A 230 -16.76 -1.10 -1.58
C VAL A 230 -16.45 -1.66 -2.96
N ILE A 231 -17.36 -1.47 -3.91
CA ILE A 231 -17.15 -1.92 -5.30
C ILE A 231 -16.86 -0.77 -6.27
N SER A 232 -17.05 0.48 -5.83
CA SER A 232 -16.81 1.68 -6.63
C SER A 232 -16.81 2.95 -5.78
N PRO A 233 -16.34 4.09 -6.31
CA PRO A 233 -16.47 5.39 -5.66
C PRO A 233 -17.90 5.80 -5.32
N ASP A 234 -18.88 5.43 -6.15
CA ASP A 234 -20.30 5.75 -5.88
C ASP A 234 -20.85 4.92 -4.71
N ASP A 235 -20.40 3.67 -4.57
CA ASP A 235 -20.74 2.81 -3.44
C ASP A 235 -20.15 3.34 -2.12
N THR A 236 -18.89 3.82 -2.15
CA THR A 236 -18.27 4.52 -1.01
C THR A 236 -19.12 5.70 -0.55
N LEU A 237 -19.59 6.52 -1.48
CA LEU A 237 -20.44 7.68 -1.20
C LEU A 237 -21.77 7.25 -0.57
N GLN A 238 -22.41 6.22 -1.12
CA GLN A 238 -23.67 5.70 -0.60
C GLN A 238 -23.53 5.17 0.83
N GLN A 239 -22.53 4.31 1.08
CA GLN A 239 -22.29 3.75 2.40
C GLN A 239 -21.95 4.83 3.43
N CYS A 240 -21.07 5.78 3.10
CA CYS A 240 -20.73 6.89 3.98
C CYS A 240 -21.94 7.80 4.26
N THR A 241 -22.80 8.02 3.28
CA THR A 241 -24.04 8.79 3.48
C THR A 241 -24.92 8.10 4.51
N THR A 242 -25.14 6.78 4.35
CA THR A 242 -25.95 5.98 5.28
C THR A 242 -25.38 5.97 6.70
N LEU A 243 -24.06 5.83 6.83
CA LEU A 243 -23.39 5.69 8.13
C LEU A 243 -23.24 7.01 8.89
N PHE A 244 -22.96 8.12 8.17
CA PHE A 244 -22.49 9.35 8.80
C PHE A 244 -23.37 10.56 8.57
N LEU A 245 -24.18 10.57 7.51
CA LEU A 245 -24.92 11.77 7.07
C LEU A 245 -26.44 11.63 7.14
N THR A 246 -26.98 10.41 7.20
CA THR A 246 -28.37 10.18 7.63
C THR A 246 -28.45 10.26 9.15
N ASN A 247 -29.33 11.15 9.64
CA ASN A 247 -29.63 11.32 11.06
C ASN A 247 -30.19 10.03 11.68
#